data_AF-A0A1E5T3H6-F1
#
_entry.id   AF-A0A1E5T3H6-F1
#
_cell.length_a   1.000
_cell.length_b   1.000
_cell.length_c   1.000
_cell.angle_alpha   90.00
_cell.angle_beta   90.00
_cell.angle_gamma   90.00
#
_symmetry.space_group_name_H-M   'P 1'
#
loop_
_entity.id
_entity.type
_entity.pdbx_description
1 polymer ?
#
loop_
_entity_poly.entity_id
_entity_poly.type
_entity_poly.pdbx_seq_one_letter_code
_entity_poly.pdbx_strand_id
1 'polypeptide(L)'
;MIFKVITFVIVLLFIFRLISQSFIGKIYRQVQEQQRNSHYDQRKSRPSGGNVNVEYAPSKKNPKSSDNFKGGDYVDYEEVD
;
A
#
# COMPACT_ATOMS: atom_id res chain seq x y z
N MET A 1 -12.27 -29.51 35.49
CA MET A 1 -11.67 -28.19 35.17
C MET A 1 -10.83 -28.28 33.90
N ILE A 2 -9.83 -29.15 33.83
CA ILE A 2 -8.95 -29.34 32.65
C ILE A 2 -9.70 -29.55 31.32
N PHE A 3 -10.73 -30.40 31.28
CA PHE A 3 -11.44 -30.71 30.03
C PHE A 3 -12.14 -29.49 29.43
N LYS A 4 -12.72 -28.62 30.28
CA LYS A 4 -13.34 -27.35 29.83
C LYS A 4 -12.31 -26.39 29.24
N VAL A 5 -11.11 -26.35 29.81
CA VAL A 5 -10.00 -25.53 29.30
C VAL A 5 -9.53 -26.05 27.95
N ILE A 6 -9.37 -27.37 27.79
CA ILE A 6 -8.97 -27.99 26.52
C ILE A 6 -10.02 -27.69 25.43
N THR A 7 -11.31 -27.90 25.72
CA THR A 7 -12.38 -27.59 24.77
C THR A 7 -12.41 -26.11 24.39
N PHE A 8 -12.22 -25.21 25.36
CA PHE A 8 -12.18 -23.77 25.11
C PHE A 8 -11.03 -23.39 24.16
N VAL A 9 -9.84 -23.94 24.37
CA VAL A 9 -8.68 -23.68 23.50
C VAL A 9 -8.93 -24.21 22.07
N ILE A 10 -9.52 -25.40 21.93
CA ILE A 10 -9.84 -25.96 20.61
C ILE A 10 -10.81 -25.06 19.84
N VAL A 11 -11.87 -24.59 20.50
CA VAL A 11 -12.86 -23.68 19.88
C VAL A 11 -12.21 -22.35 19.51
N LEU A 12 -11.36 -21.80 20.37
CA LEU A 12 -10.65 -20.54 20.11
C LEU A 12 -9.73 -20.66 18.89
N LEU A 13 -8.97 -21.74 18.78
CA LEU A 13 -8.11 -22.01 17.62
C LEU A 13 -8.92 -22.16 16.32
N PHE A 14 -10.09 -22.79 16.40
CA PHE A 14 -10.97 -22.96 15.24
C PHE A 14 -11.49 -21.61 14.73
N ILE A 15 -11.94 -20.74 15.64
CA ILE A 15 -12.39 -19.38 15.31
C ILE A 15 -11.23 -18.57 14.71
N PHE A 16 -10.04 -18.64 15.32
CA PHE A 16 -8.87 -17.92 14.84
C PHE A 16 -8.47 -18.34 13.42
N ARG A 17 -8.60 -19.62 13.09
CA ARG A 17 -8.31 -20.17 11.74
C ARG A 17 -9.30 -19.69 10.67
N LEU A 18 -10.57 -19.52 11.02
CA LEU A 18 -11.59 -18.99 10.09
C LEU A 18 -11.36 -17.51 9.80
N ILE A 19 -11.01 -16.74 10.84
CA ILE A 19 -10.74 -15.31 10.72
C ILE A 19 -9.44 -15.08 9.95
N SER A 20 -8.37 -15.85 10.24
CA SER A 20 -7.08 -15.66 9.59
C SER A 20 -7.15 -15.84 8.08
N GLN A 21 -7.91 -16.82 7.56
CA GLN A 21 -8.09 -17.00 6.11
C GLN A 21 -8.69 -15.76 5.41
N SER A 22 -9.61 -15.06 6.07
CA SER A 22 -10.28 -13.89 5.49
C SER A 22 -9.47 -12.60 5.58
N PHE A 23 -8.64 -12.46 6.62
CA PHE A 23 -7.80 -11.27 6.84
C PHE A 23 -6.48 -11.32 6.07
N ILE A 24 -5.89 -12.51 5.93
CA ILE A 24 -4.65 -12.71 5.15
C ILE A 24 -4.86 -12.27 3.70
N GLY A 25 -5.92 -12.73 3.03
CA GLY A 25 -6.14 -12.43 1.60
C GLY A 25 -6.23 -10.92 1.27
N LYS A 26 -6.70 -10.10 2.20
CA LYS A 26 -6.80 -8.64 2.02
C LYS A 26 -5.47 -7.93 2.24
N ILE A 27 -4.68 -8.38 3.22
CA ILE A 27 -3.37 -7.80 3.53
C ILE A 27 -2.36 -8.11 2.41
N TYR A 28 -2.35 -9.35 1.88
CA TYR A 28 -1.45 -9.70 0.79
C TYR A 28 -1.69 -8.87 -0.48
N ARG A 29 -2.96 -8.58 -0.82
CA ARG A 29 -3.30 -7.71 -1.96
C ARG A 29 -2.74 -6.30 -1.78
N GLN A 30 -2.96 -5.70 -0.61
CA GLN A 30 -2.48 -4.36 -0.30
C GLN A 30 -0.93 -4.26 -0.29
N VAL A 31 -0.25 -5.28 0.22
CA VAL A 31 1.23 -5.32 0.24
C VAL A 31 1.81 -5.51 -1.17
N GLN A 32 1.18 -6.34 -2.00
CA GLN A 32 1.61 -6.56 -3.38
C GLN A 32 1.44 -5.30 -4.25
N GLU A 33 0.35 -4.57 -4.07
CA GLU A 33 0.10 -3.29 -4.74
C GLU A 33 1.12 -2.21 -4.33
N GLN A 34 1.46 -2.13 -3.03
CA GLN A 34 2.45 -1.17 -2.53
C GLN A 34 3.86 -1.46 -3.07
N GLN A 35 4.22 -2.73 -3.25
CA GLN A 35 5.51 -3.12 -3.80
C GLN A 35 5.62 -2.85 -5.31
N ARG A 36 4.52 -3.02 -6.05
CA ARG A 36 4.46 -2.76 -7.50
C ARG A 36 4.54 -1.26 -7.83
N ASN A 37 3.90 -0.40 -7.04
CA ASN A 37 3.95 1.06 -7.21
C ASN A 37 5.31 1.66 -6.84
N SER A 38 6.02 1.07 -5.88
CA SER A 38 7.35 1.55 -5.46
C SER A 38 8.43 1.40 -6.55
N HIS A 39 8.26 0.48 -7.50
CA HIS A 39 9.23 0.26 -8.58
C HIS A 39 9.01 1.17 -9.80
N TYR A 40 7.84 1.76 -9.97
CA TYR A 40 7.54 2.64 -11.10
C TYR A 40 8.03 4.08 -10.87
N ASP A 41 7.90 4.59 -9.64
CA ASP A 41 8.30 5.96 -9.30
C ASP A 41 9.82 6.17 -9.25
N GLN A 42 10.60 5.12 -8.97
CA GLN A 42 12.07 5.22 -8.96
C GLN A 42 12.71 5.29 -10.36
N ARG A 43 12.02 4.82 -11.41
CA ARG A 43 12.54 4.89 -12.78
C ARG A 43 12.28 6.22 -13.47
N LYS A 44 11.35 7.04 -12.97
CA LYS A 44 10.98 8.31 -13.60
C LYS A 44 11.81 9.52 -13.14
N SER A 45 12.52 9.42 -12.00
CA SER A 45 13.15 10.59 -11.37
C SER A 45 14.68 10.58 -11.36
N ARG A 46 15.36 9.69 -12.08
CA ARG A 46 16.82 9.67 -12.18
C ARG A 46 17.29 9.90 -13.62
N PRO A 47 17.72 11.13 -13.98
CA PRO A 47 18.44 11.35 -15.22
C PRO A 47 19.78 10.60 -15.18
N SER A 48 20.07 9.80 -16.22
CA SER A 48 21.21 8.87 -16.23
C SER A 48 22.58 9.53 -16.47
N GLY A 49 22.62 10.85 -16.71
CA GLY A 49 23.84 11.61 -16.89
C GLY A 49 23.97 12.62 -15.78
N GLY A 50 24.99 12.48 -14.94
CA GLY A 50 25.28 13.35 -13.79
C GLY A 50 25.67 14.78 -14.17
N ASN A 51 24.72 15.53 -14.75
CA ASN A 51 24.81 16.97 -14.94
C ASN A 51 23.39 17.54 -15.08
N VAL A 52 22.69 17.70 -13.95
CA VAL A 52 21.43 18.44 -13.91
C VAL A 52 21.68 19.71 -13.09
N ASN A 53 21.95 20.82 -13.79
CA ASN A 53 21.91 22.14 -13.18
C ASN A 53 20.46 22.61 -13.15
N VAL A 54 19.86 22.65 -11.96
CA VAL A 54 18.56 23.27 -11.74
C VAL A 54 18.80 24.77 -11.53
N GLU A 55 18.76 25.54 -12.61
CA GLU A 55 19.01 26.99 -12.61
C GLU A 55 17.97 27.78 -11.79
N TYR A 56 16.76 27.21 -11.61
CA TYR A 56 15.69 27.89 -10.89
C TYR A 56 14.72 26.88 -10.28
N ALA A 57 14.77 26.75 -8.95
CA ALA A 57 13.68 26.18 -8.19
C ALA A 57 12.78 27.34 -7.73
N PRO A 58 11.48 27.38 -8.10
CA PRO A 58 10.59 28.38 -7.53
C PRO A 58 10.59 28.18 -6.01
N SER A 59 10.94 29.23 -5.26
CA SER A 59 10.84 29.21 -3.79
C SER A 59 9.42 28.74 -3.44
N LYS A 60 9.31 27.76 -2.55
CA LYS A 60 8.04 27.15 -2.12
C LYS A 60 7.11 28.24 -1.56
N LYS A 61 6.40 28.95 -2.44
CA LYS A 61 5.38 29.91 -2.08
C LYS A 61 4.08 29.15 -1.98
N ASN A 62 3.62 29.09 -0.73
CA ASN A 62 2.28 28.71 -0.26
C ASN A 62 2.00 27.20 -0.13
N PRO A 63 2.07 26.64 1.09
CA PRO A 63 1.51 25.32 1.40
C PRO A 63 -0.03 25.25 1.33
N LYS A 64 -0.72 26.27 0.80
CA LYS A 64 -2.19 26.39 0.85
C LYS A 64 -2.94 25.79 -0.35
N SER A 65 -2.25 25.14 -1.30
CA SER A 65 -2.93 24.55 -2.48
C SER A 65 -3.18 23.05 -2.36
N SER A 66 -2.63 22.37 -1.36
CA SER A 66 -2.91 20.94 -1.11
C SER A 66 -4.27 20.71 -0.46
N ASP A 67 -4.79 21.68 0.29
CA ASP A 67 -5.99 21.49 1.11
C ASP A 67 -7.27 21.29 0.28
N ASN A 68 -7.25 21.71 -0.99
CA ASN A 68 -8.38 21.58 -1.92
C ASN A 68 -8.14 20.57 -3.05
N PHE A 69 -7.03 19.84 -3.03
CA PHE A 69 -6.80 18.79 -4.02
C PHE A 69 -7.61 17.55 -3.62
N LYS A 70 -8.83 17.46 -4.15
CA LYS A 70 -9.77 16.36 -3.87
C LYS A 70 -9.50 15.07 -4.67
N GLY A 71 -8.31 14.91 -5.28
CA GLY A 71 -7.83 13.71 -5.96
C GLY A 71 -8.92 12.80 -6.53
N GLY A 72 -9.20 12.92 -7.84
CA GLY A 72 -10.27 12.14 -8.48
C GLY A 72 -10.12 10.63 -8.34
N ASP A 73 -11.19 9.90 -8.66
CA ASP A 73 -11.20 8.44 -8.57
C ASP A 73 -10.26 7.84 -9.62
N TYR A 74 -9.30 7.04 -9.16
CA TYR A 74 -8.41 6.28 -10.02
C TYR A 74 -9.12 5.00 -10.46
N VAL A 75 -9.14 4.74 -11.76
CA VAL A 75 -9.67 3.50 -12.33
C VAL A 75 -8.48 2.63 -12.71
N ASP A 76 -8.42 1.43 -12.13
CA ASP A 76 -7.41 0.43 -12.48
C ASP A 76 -7.63 -0.03 -13.93
N TYR A 77 -6.55 -0.07 -14.73
CA TYR A 77 -6.60 -0.65 -16.06
C TYR A 77 -6.08 -2.08 -16.02
N GLU A 78 -6.75 -2.99 -16.72
CA GLU A 78 -6.23 -4.32 -17.00
C GLU A 78 -5.38 -4.26 -18.28
N GLU A 79 -4.15 -4.77 -18.20
CA GLU A 79 -3.30 -4.94 -19.38
C GLU A 79 -3.87 -6.08 -20.23
N VAL A 80 -4.18 -5.79 -21.50
CA VAL A 80 -4.60 -6.79 -22.47
C VAL A 80 -3.34 -7.34 -23.14
N ASP A 81 -2.95 -8.55 -22.77
CA ASP A 81 -1.91 -9.35 -23.45
C ASP A 81 -2.44 -9.96 -24.76
#